data_AF-A0A5K7XPE9-F1
#
_entry.id   AF-A0A5K7XPE9-F1
#
_cell.length_a   1.000
_cell.length_b   1.000
_cell.length_c   1.000
_cell.angle_alpha   90.00
_cell.angle_beta   90.00
_cell.angle_gamma   90.00
#
_symmetry.space_group_name_H-M   'P 1'
#
loop_
_entity.id
_entity.type
_entity.pdbx_description
1 polymer ?
#
loop_
_entity_poly.entity_id
_entity_poly.type
_entity_poly.pdbx_seq_one_letter_code
_entity_poly.pdbx_strand_id
1 'polypeptide(L)'
;MTTTTFSKTSSASLRRRWRRQIGVHAFSRYERHPREGAALGFHYHTNGSKLVPLHRLTTVIVLDEPDRGVQLVGYRPRLAGNSVDWTAEVVMLKSLSSCPRPYARGRRLDSRWRSLLELALRLDHRLQQAQRHLRRMEHTTIRWPRLWSAFSLEAAEHITVRGEELSALCGKFGLPPKAMLIKFKRLVGGQVLLPADWIEEQGDSMWVELSGVPPRQATRDTGIASRSRLTR
;
A
#
# COMPACT_ATOMS: atom_id res chain seq x y z
N MET A 1 -4.57 -6.95 18.33
CA MET A 1 -4.08 -7.88 17.30
C MET A 1 -5.07 -7.93 16.14
N THR A 2 -4.78 -7.25 15.03
CA THR A 2 -5.53 -7.40 13.78
C THR A 2 -4.59 -8.07 12.77
N THR A 3 -4.68 -9.39 12.74
CA THR A 3 -4.23 -10.24 11.66
C THR A 3 -5.04 -9.82 10.43
N THR A 4 -4.39 -9.41 9.34
CA THR A 4 -5.06 -9.49 8.03
C THR A 4 -5.01 -10.96 7.62
N THR A 5 -5.65 -11.83 8.40
CA THR A 5 -6.05 -13.14 7.92
C THR A 5 -6.97 -12.85 6.75
N PHE A 6 -6.51 -13.13 5.53
CA PHE A 6 -7.43 -13.30 4.43
C PHE A 6 -8.41 -14.37 4.89
N SER A 7 -9.62 -13.94 5.23
CA SER A 7 -10.73 -14.82 5.56
C SER A 7 -10.75 -15.93 4.51
N LYS A 8 -10.98 -17.19 4.93
CA LYS A 8 -11.24 -18.31 4.02
C LYS A 8 -12.57 -18.14 3.25
N THR A 9 -12.94 -16.92 2.86
CA THR A 9 -14.03 -16.53 1.95
C THR A 9 -14.03 -17.36 0.67
N SER A 10 -14.80 -18.44 0.61
CA SER A 10 -14.83 -19.38 -0.52
C SER A 10 -14.92 -18.66 -1.87
N SER A 11 -14.31 -19.21 -2.92
CA SER A 11 -14.35 -18.59 -4.27
C SER A 11 -15.78 -18.27 -4.73
N ALA A 12 -16.75 -19.11 -4.37
CA ALA A 12 -18.17 -18.87 -4.62
C ALA A 12 -18.70 -17.61 -3.89
N SER A 13 -18.40 -17.44 -2.60
CA SER A 13 -18.82 -16.26 -1.83
C SER A 13 -18.16 -14.97 -2.34
N LEU A 14 -16.88 -15.02 -2.74
CA LEU A 14 -16.16 -13.89 -3.32
C LEU A 14 -16.77 -13.49 -4.67
N ARG A 15 -17.09 -14.46 -5.54
CA ARG A 15 -17.79 -14.21 -6.81
C ARG A 15 -19.19 -13.62 -6.61
N ARG A 16 -19.96 -14.10 -5.62
CA ARG A 16 -21.28 -13.55 -5.29
C ARG A 16 -21.16 -12.10 -4.81
N ARG A 17 -20.21 -11.80 -3.93
CA ARG A 17 -19.92 -10.43 -3.50
C ARG A 17 -19.51 -9.56 -4.68
N TRP A 18 -18.60 -10.04 -5.52
CA TRP A 18 -18.14 -9.32 -6.71
C TRP A 18 -19.31 -8.95 -7.64
N ARG A 19 -20.18 -9.91 -7.97
CA ARG A 19 -21.37 -9.66 -8.80
C ARG A 19 -22.35 -8.70 -8.13
N ARG A 20 -22.57 -8.79 -6.82
CA ARG A 20 -23.45 -7.86 -6.11
C ARG A 20 -22.89 -6.44 -6.09
N GLN A 21 -21.60 -6.32 -5.79
CA GLN A 21 -20.95 -5.03 -5.58
C GLN A 21 -20.70 -4.33 -6.92
N ILE A 22 -20.15 -5.02 -7.92
CA ILE A 22 -19.82 -4.43 -9.22
C ILE A 22 -20.93 -4.60 -10.26
N GLY A 23 -21.77 -5.63 -10.15
CA GLY A 23 -22.90 -5.80 -11.08
C GLY A 23 -23.89 -4.63 -11.03
N VAL A 24 -24.10 -4.03 -9.86
CA VAL A 24 -24.85 -2.76 -9.72
C VAL A 24 -24.22 -1.62 -10.55
N HIS A 25 -22.91 -1.68 -10.81
CA HIS A 25 -22.21 -0.72 -11.66
C HIS A 25 -22.34 -1.01 -13.16
N ALA A 26 -22.72 -2.24 -13.55
CA ALA A 26 -22.81 -2.63 -14.95
C ALA A 26 -24.15 -2.28 -15.63
N PHE A 27 -25.22 -2.08 -14.85
CA PHE A 27 -26.58 -1.87 -15.37
C PHE A 27 -27.00 -0.40 -15.49
N SER A 28 -26.29 0.54 -14.84
CA SER A 28 -26.52 1.99 -15.01
C SER A 28 -25.74 2.47 -16.25
N ARG A 29 -26.28 2.18 -17.45
CA ARG A 29 -25.73 2.64 -18.73
C ARG A 29 -26.04 4.12 -19.04
N TYR A 30 -26.88 4.75 -18.24
CA TYR A 30 -27.23 6.15 -18.37
C TYR A 30 -26.77 6.86 -17.08
N GLU A 31 -25.87 7.84 -17.24
CA GLU A 31 -25.58 8.92 -16.27
C GLU A 31 -24.87 8.56 -14.95
N ARG A 32 -24.08 7.48 -14.90
CA ARG A 32 -23.25 7.28 -13.71
C ARG A 32 -22.04 8.21 -13.73
N HIS A 33 -22.06 9.21 -12.87
CA HIS A 33 -20.92 10.06 -12.61
C HIS A 33 -19.80 9.22 -11.97
N PRO A 34 -18.56 9.25 -12.50
CA PRO A 34 -17.43 8.55 -11.91
C PRO A 34 -17.23 9.04 -10.47
N ARG A 35 -16.99 8.10 -9.56
CA ARG A 35 -16.71 8.44 -8.16
C ARG A 35 -15.41 9.21 -8.09
N GLU A 36 -15.41 10.29 -7.32
CA GLU A 36 -14.22 11.11 -7.18
C GLU A 36 -13.15 10.45 -6.30
N GLY A 37 -11.88 10.65 -6.64
CA GLY A 37 -10.77 10.16 -5.84
C GLY A 37 -10.40 8.69 -6.08
N ALA A 38 -9.63 8.15 -5.15
CA ALA A 38 -9.08 6.81 -5.25
C ALA A 38 -9.01 6.14 -3.87
N ALA A 39 -9.00 4.81 -3.86
CA ALA A 39 -8.74 4.00 -2.69
C ALA A 39 -7.42 3.23 -2.83
N LEU A 40 -6.61 3.26 -1.79
CA LEU A 40 -5.27 2.67 -1.77
C LEU A 40 -5.16 1.57 -0.71
N GLY A 41 -4.44 0.51 -1.06
CA GLY A 41 -4.02 -0.55 -0.16
C GLY A 41 -2.73 -1.21 -0.64
N PHE A 42 -2.28 -2.23 0.08
CA PHE A 42 -1.05 -2.95 -0.23
C PHE A 42 -1.33 -4.43 -0.41
N HIS A 43 -0.78 -5.01 -1.48
CA HIS A 43 -0.80 -6.44 -1.76
C HIS A 43 0.61 -7.00 -1.59
N TYR A 44 0.71 -8.12 -0.88
CA TYR A 44 1.96 -8.80 -0.57
C TYR A 44 1.65 -10.23 -0.13
N HIS A 45 2.66 -11.10 -0.24
CA HIS A 45 2.61 -12.47 0.26
C HIS A 45 3.53 -12.59 1.47
N THR A 46 2.97 -12.74 2.68
CA THR A 46 3.75 -13.05 3.88
C THR A 46 3.09 -14.15 4.69
N ASN A 47 3.91 -14.89 5.44
CA ASN A 47 3.48 -15.88 6.42
C ASN A 47 3.01 -15.21 7.74
N GLY A 48 2.27 -14.10 7.65
CA GLY A 48 1.78 -13.34 8.81
C GLY A 48 2.71 -12.23 9.32
N SER A 49 3.93 -12.11 8.78
CA SER A 49 4.81 -10.97 9.07
C SER A 49 4.21 -9.67 8.52
N LYS A 50 4.24 -8.60 9.33
CA LYS A 50 3.93 -7.22 8.91
C LYS A 50 5.15 -6.48 8.36
N LEU A 51 6.31 -7.13 8.36
CA LEU A 51 7.55 -6.64 7.80
C LEU A 51 7.83 -7.38 6.49
N VAL A 52 7.89 -6.65 5.39
CA VAL A 52 7.91 -7.20 4.03
C VAL A 52 9.05 -6.56 3.24
N PRO A 53 9.84 -7.31 2.46
CA PRO A 53 10.80 -6.70 1.54
C PRO A 53 10.06 -5.78 0.55
N LEU A 54 10.59 -4.58 0.30
CA LEU A 54 9.97 -3.56 -0.56
C LEU A 54 9.64 -4.12 -1.95
N HIS A 55 10.54 -4.91 -2.54
CA HIS A 55 10.36 -5.52 -3.86
C HIS A 55 9.21 -6.54 -3.93
N ARG A 56 8.73 -7.05 -2.80
CA ARG A 56 7.58 -7.97 -2.70
C ARG A 56 6.26 -7.24 -2.40
N LEU A 57 6.32 -5.94 -2.16
CA LEU A 57 5.14 -5.11 -1.94
C LEU A 57 4.61 -4.61 -3.28
N THR A 58 3.29 -4.63 -3.43
CA THR A 58 2.59 -3.96 -4.53
C THR A 58 1.62 -2.96 -3.94
N THR A 59 1.78 -1.69 -4.27
CA THR A 59 0.79 -0.65 -3.98
C THR A 59 -0.39 -0.85 -4.92
N VAL A 60 -1.60 -0.94 -4.38
CA VAL A 60 -2.82 -1.21 -5.15
C VAL A 60 -3.78 -0.04 -5.02
N ILE A 61 -4.19 0.51 -6.15
CA ILE A 61 -5.09 1.66 -6.25
C ILE A 61 -6.36 1.24 -6.99
N VAL A 62 -7.52 1.59 -6.43
CA VAL A 62 -8.83 1.47 -7.07
C VAL A 62 -9.38 2.87 -7.33
N LEU A 63 -9.78 3.15 -8.56
CA LEU A 63 -10.39 4.41 -8.96
C LEU A 63 -11.49 4.17 -10.01
N ASP A 64 -12.39 5.14 -10.18
CA ASP A 64 -13.44 5.09 -11.18
C ASP A 64 -13.06 5.99 -12.35
N GLU A 65 -12.91 5.42 -13.55
CA GLU A 65 -12.63 6.20 -14.76
C GLU A 65 -13.92 6.38 -15.58
N PRO A 66 -14.18 7.58 -16.14
CA PRO A 66 -15.42 7.86 -16.89
C PRO A 66 -15.72 6.80 -17.96
N ASP A 67 -14.72 6.47 -18.80
CA ASP A 67 -14.93 5.55 -19.92
C ASP A 67 -14.67 4.09 -19.56
N ARG A 68 -13.82 3.83 -18.56
CA ARG A 68 -13.34 2.47 -18.24
C ARG A 68 -14.06 1.85 -17.05
N GLY A 69 -14.81 2.65 -16.29
CA GLY A 69 -15.38 2.28 -15.01
C GLY A 69 -14.30 1.96 -13.99
N VAL A 70 -14.63 1.12 -13.02
CA VAL A 70 -13.75 0.79 -11.89
C VAL A 70 -12.48 0.07 -12.34
N GLN A 71 -11.35 0.78 -12.24
CA GLN A 71 -10.02 0.27 -12.50
C GLN A 71 -9.30 -0.10 -11.20
N LEU A 72 -8.39 -1.05 -11.34
CA LEU A 72 -7.42 -1.49 -10.36
C LEU A 72 -6.04 -1.32 -11.00
N VAL A 73 -5.21 -0.47 -10.43
CA VAL A 73 -3.82 -0.26 -10.85
C VAL A 73 -2.92 -0.77 -9.74
N GLY A 74 -1.91 -1.55 -10.09
CA GLY A 74 -0.89 -1.99 -9.17
C GLY A 74 0.45 -1.43 -9.55
N TYR A 75 1.15 -0.93 -8.55
CA TYR A 75 2.48 -0.36 -8.70
C TYR A 75 3.48 -1.12 -7.85
N ARG A 76 4.67 -1.34 -8.40
CA ARG A 76 5.83 -1.76 -7.63
C ARG A 76 6.57 -0.52 -7.14
N PRO A 77 6.67 -0.34 -5.81
CA PRO A 77 7.48 0.72 -5.24
C PRO A 77 8.95 0.56 -5.65
N ARG A 78 9.63 1.68 -5.88
CA ARG A 78 11.07 1.70 -6.18
C ARG A 78 11.78 2.73 -5.30
N LEU A 79 13.04 2.46 -5.02
CA LEU A 79 13.90 3.42 -4.34
C LEU A 79 14.27 4.56 -5.28
N ALA A 80 14.15 5.78 -4.77
CA ALA A 80 14.50 7.02 -5.44
C ALA A 80 15.45 7.80 -4.52
N GLY A 81 16.73 7.41 -4.56
CA GLY A 81 17.73 7.85 -3.58
C GLY A 81 17.33 7.45 -2.16
N ASN A 82 17.22 8.45 -1.30
CA ASN A 82 16.88 8.32 0.12
C ASN A 82 15.37 8.16 0.40
N SER A 83 14.55 8.10 -0.65
CA SER A 83 13.09 7.99 -0.60
C SER A 83 12.58 6.75 -1.31
N VAL A 84 11.29 6.44 -1.10
CA VAL A 84 10.56 5.46 -1.91
C VAL A 84 9.53 6.18 -2.75
N ASP A 85 9.55 5.90 -4.05
CA ASP A 85 8.45 6.20 -4.93
C ASP A 85 7.48 5.02 -4.95
N TRP A 86 6.35 5.18 -4.26
CA TRP A 86 5.36 4.12 -4.07
C TRP A 86 4.55 3.76 -5.32
N THR A 87 4.67 4.56 -6.39
CA THR A 87 3.97 4.35 -7.65
C THR A 87 4.89 4.36 -8.88
N ALA A 88 6.18 4.05 -8.66
CA ALA A 88 7.21 4.14 -9.68
C ALA A 88 6.97 3.29 -10.95
N GLU A 89 6.53 2.03 -10.79
CA GLU A 89 6.40 1.08 -11.91
C GLU A 89 4.99 0.48 -11.94
N VAL A 90 4.24 0.66 -13.03
CA VAL A 90 2.96 -0.03 -13.24
C VAL A 90 3.21 -1.51 -13.52
N VAL A 91 2.81 -2.39 -12.60
CA VAL A 91 2.95 -3.85 -12.76
C VAL A 91 1.65 -4.55 -13.10
N MET A 92 0.51 -3.89 -12.89
CA MET A 92 -0.78 -4.39 -13.32
C MET A 92 -1.78 -3.27 -13.56
N LEU A 93 -2.62 -3.47 -14.57
CA LEU A 93 -3.82 -2.68 -14.83
C LEU A 93 -4.97 -3.65 -15.12
N LYS A 94 -5.99 -3.63 -14.26
CA LYS A 94 -7.16 -4.51 -14.35
C LYS A 94 -8.46 -3.72 -14.19
N SER A 95 -9.53 -4.21 -14.79
CA SER A 95 -10.89 -3.74 -14.55
C SER A 95 -11.59 -4.69 -13.58
N LEU A 96 -12.37 -4.12 -12.66
CA LEU A 96 -13.27 -4.87 -11.78
C LEU A 96 -14.61 -5.19 -12.44
N SER A 97 -14.85 -4.76 -13.67
CA SER A 97 -16.10 -5.03 -14.38
C SER A 97 -16.43 -6.54 -14.44
N SER A 98 -17.68 -6.89 -14.09
CA SER A 98 -18.14 -8.28 -14.11
C SER A 98 -18.49 -8.77 -15.52
N CYS A 99 -18.87 -7.86 -16.42
CA CYS A 99 -19.24 -8.17 -17.80
C CYS A 99 -18.04 -8.02 -18.74
N PRO A 100 -17.82 -8.95 -19.69
CA PRO A 100 -16.80 -8.79 -20.71
C PRO A 100 -17.15 -7.58 -21.59
N ARG A 101 -16.23 -6.61 -21.67
CA ARG A 101 -16.31 -5.56 -22.70
C ARG A 101 -15.65 -6.07 -23.99
N PRO A 102 -16.16 -5.72 -25.18
CA PRO A 102 -15.45 -5.99 -26.43
C PRO A 102 -14.02 -5.42 -26.32
N TYR A 103 -13.02 -6.16 -26.80
CA TYR A 103 -11.59 -5.80 -26.78
C TYR A 103 -10.91 -5.74 -25.39
N ALA A 104 -11.57 -6.14 -24.29
CA ALA A 104 -10.98 -6.16 -22.94
C ALA A 104 -10.25 -7.47 -22.58
N ARG A 105 -9.63 -8.17 -23.55
CA ARG A 105 -8.93 -9.44 -23.31
C ARG A 105 -7.79 -9.25 -22.30
N GLY A 106 -7.71 -10.12 -21.29
CA GLY A 106 -6.65 -10.11 -20.26
C GLY A 106 -6.71 -9.00 -19.22
N ARG A 107 -7.62 -8.02 -19.37
CA ARG A 107 -7.72 -6.85 -18.47
C ARG A 107 -8.70 -7.06 -17.31
N ARG A 108 -9.48 -8.14 -17.27
CA ARG A 108 -10.42 -8.38 -16.16
C ARG A 108 -9.70 -9.03 -14.98
N LEU A 109 -9.94 -8.52 -13.77
CA LEU A 109 -9.58 -9.26 -12.56
C LEU A 109 -10.55 -10.43 -12.37
N ASP A 110 -10.05 -11.63 -12.11
CA ASP A 110 -10.90 -12.81 -11.92
C ASP A 110 -10.67 -13.50 -10.57
N SER A 111 -11.45 -14.55 -10.30
CA SER A 111 -11.39 -15.29 -9.03
C SER A 111 -10.13 -16.14 -8.85
N ARG A 112 -9.27 -16.29 -9.87
CA ARG A 112 -7.96 -16.97 -9.73
C ARG A 112 -7.02 -16.10 -8.89
N TRP A 113 -7.17 -14.78 -8.98
CA TRP A 113 -6.42 -13.78 -8.21
C TRP A 113 -7.12 -13.46 -6.89
N ARG A 114 -7.44 -14.50 -6.11
CA ARG A 114 -8.37 -14.40 -4.97
C ARG A 114 -8.02 -13.28 -3.97
N SER A 115 -6.78 -13.24 -3.49
CA SER A 115 -6.34 -12.23 -2.50
C SER A 115 -6.42 -10.81 -3.06
N LEU A 116 -6.08 -10.65 -4.34
CA LEU A 116 -6.13 -9.36 -5.01
C LEU A 116 -7.57 -8.92 -5.27
N LEU A 117 -8.45 -9.83 -5.70
CA LEU A 117 -9.88 -9.55 -5.87
C LEU A 117 -10.53 -9.19 -4.54
N GLU A 118 -10.20 -9.87 -3.44
CA GLU A 118 -10.69 -9.52 -2.12
C GLU A 118 -10.23 -8.12 -1.68
N LEU A 119 -8.95 -7.80 -1.89
CA LEU A 119 -8.42 -6.46 -1.64
C LEU A 119 -9.15 -5.41 -2.49
N ALA A 120 -9.29 -5.64 -3.79
CA ALA A 120 -9.90 -4.71 -4.71
C ALA A 120 -11.37 -4.42 -4.37
N LEU A 121 -12.16 -5.45 -4.01
CA LEU A 121 -13.54 -5.25 -3.55
C LEU A 121 -13.62 -4.51 -2.20
N ARG A 122 -12.63 -4.68 -1.33
CA ARG A 122 -12.55 -3.92 -0.07
C ARG A 122 -12.19 -2.45 -0.32
N LEU A 123 -11.30 -2.17 -1.27
CA LEU A 123 -10.93 -0.82 -1.67
C LEU A 123 -12.08 -0.11 -2.39
N ASP A 124 -12.76 -0.79 -3.32
CA ASP A 124 -13.96 -0.26 -3.99
C ASP A 124 -15.06 0.09 -2.98
N HIS A 125 -15.29 -0.78 -1.99
CA HIS A 125 -16.25 -0.50 -0.91
C HIS A 125 -15.80 0.69 -0.05
N ARG A 126 -14.49 0.80 0.25
CA ARG A 126 -13.96 1.94 1.01
C ARG A 126 -14.14 3.26 0.24
N LEU A 127 -13.89 3.26 -1.07
CA LEU A 127 -14.14 4.41 -1.94
C LEU A 127 -15.64 4.77 -1.92
N GLN A 128 -16.53 3.79 -2.07
CA GLN A 128 -17.97 4.00 -2.00
C GLN A 128 -18.43 4.61 -0.66
N GLN A 129 -17.86 4.16 0.46
CA GLN A 129 -18.15 4.75 1.77
C GLN A 129 -17.62 6.18 1.88
N ALA A 130 -16.43 6.45 1.34
CA ALA A 130 -15.82 7.78 1.37
C ALA A 130 -16.60 8.81 0.54
N GLN A 131 -17.26 8.40 -0.55
CA GLN A 131 -18.12 9.28 -1.36
C GLN A 131 -19.24 9.95 -0.55
N ARG A 132 -19.70 9.34 0.55
CA ARG A 132 -20.72 9.92 1.43
C ARG A 132 -20.20 11.12 2.25
N HIS A 133 -18.88 11.29 2.32
CA HIS A 133 -18.21 12.28 3.15
C HIS A 133 -17.02 12.92 2.41
N LEU A 134 -17.27 13.50 1.23
CA LEU A 134 -16.23 14.08 0.37
C LEU A 134 -15.33 15.08 1.11
N ARG A 135 -15.89 15.96 1.95
CA ARG A 135 -15.10 16.92 2.77
C ARG A 135 -14.06 16.23 3.66
N ARG A 136 -14.39 15.08 4.26
CA ARG A 136 -13.41 14.33 5.06
C ARG A 136 -12.32 13.73 4.18
N MET A 137 -12.67 13.33 2.96
CA MET A 137 -11.76 12.74 2.00
C MET A 137 -10.74 13.77 1.46
N GLU A 138 -11.12 15.05 1.36
CA GLU A 138 -10.20 16.16 1.01
C GLU A 138 -9.07 16.35 2.02
N HIS A 139 -9.40 16.25 3.30
CA HIS A 139 -8.43 16.43 4.39
C HIS A 139 -7.72 15.12 4.79
N THR A 140 -8.00 14.00 4.11
CA THR A 140 -7.37 12.72 4.43
C THR A 140 -5.99 12.63 3.79
N THR A 141 -4.95 12.67 4.61
CA THR A 141 -3.57 12.38 4.18
C THR A 141 -3.34 10.88 4.07
N ILE A 142 -2.66 10.45 3.01
CA ILE A 142 -2.27 9.04 2.85
C ILE A 142 -1.15 8.75 3.86
N ARG A 143 -1.37 7.73 4.68
CA ARG A 143 -0.33 7.18 5.55
C ARG A 143 0.42 6.10 4.81
N TRP A 144 1.70 6.35 4.58
CA TRP A 144 2.59 5.36 3.99
C TRP A 144 3.20 4.47 5.07
N PRO A 145 3.55 3.22 4.71
CA PRO A 145 4.28 2.33 5.61
C PRO A 145 5.64 2.86 6.04
N ARG A 146 6.05 2.48 7.25
CA ARG A 146 7.40 2.80 7.76
C ARG A 146 8.43 1.99 6.98
N LEU A 147 9.53 2.65 6.63
CA LEU A 147 10.64 2.06 5.90
C LEU A 147 11.74 1.62 6.85
N TRP A 148 12.35 0.49 6.51
CA TRP A 148 13.45 -0.11 7.24
C TRP A 148 14.56 -0.44 6.25
N SER A 149 15.78 0.00 6.54
CA SER A 149 16.96 -0.32 5.74
C SER A 149 17.66 -1.54 6.35
N ALA A 150 18.03 -2.49 5.49
CA ALA A 150 18.75 -3.70 5.86
C ALA A 150 20.24 -3.54 5.59
N PHE A 151 21.06 -3.96 6.55
CA PHE A 151 22.51 -3.93 6.46
C PHE A 151 23.08 -5.29 6.85
N SER A 152 24.25 -5.62 6.30
CA SER A 152 25.12 -6.63 6.89
C SER A 152 25.47 -6.28 8.34
N LEU A 153 25.85 -7.28 9.13
CA LEU A 153 26.21 -7.07 10.54
C LEU A 153 27.37 -6.08 10.68
N GLU A 154 28.40 -6.20 9.84
CA GLU A 154 29.57 -5.32 9.82
C GLU A 154 29.20 -3.89 9.40
N ALA A 155 28.43 -3.74 8.32
CA ALA A 155 28.01 -2.42 7.87
C ALA A 155 27.19 -1.68 8.94
N ALA A 156 26.37 -2.41 9.71
CA ALA A 156 25.54 -1.85 10.75
C ALA A 156 26.31 -1.19 11.91
N GLU A 157 27.58 -1.53 12.11
CA GLU A 157 28.42 -0.95 13.17
C GLU A 157 28.94 0.46 12.82
N HIS A 158 28.99 0.77 11.52
CA HIS A 158 29.57 2.01 10.99
C HIS A 158 28.54 3.03 10.50
N ILE A 159 27.25 2.81 10.78
CA ILE A 159 26.16 3.67 10.30
C ILE A 159 26.13 5.00 11.03
N THR A 160 25.99 6.07 10.24
CA THR A 160 25.75 7.42 10.73
C THR A 160 24.27 7.60 11.03
N VAL A 161 23.99 7.83 12.30
CA VAL A 161 22.62 7.94 12.79
C VAL A 161 22.19 9.40 12.84
N ARG A 162 21.12 9.73 12.10
CA ARG A 162 20.53 11.07 12.06
C ARG A 162 19.04 11.00 11.77
N GLY A 163 18.25 11.75 12.50
CA GLY A 163 16.81 11.89 12.23
C GLY A 163 16.11 12.70 13.31
N GLU A 164 15.09 13.47 12.94
CA GLU A 164 14.33 14.31 13.88
C GLU A 164 13.58 13.46 14.91
N GLU A 165 12.93 12.37 14.47
CA GLU A 165 12.23 11.43 15.37
C GLU A 165 13.21 10.81 16.37
N LEU A 166 14.40 10.40 15.91
CA LEU A 166 15.41 9.85 16.79
C LEU A 166 15.88 10.88 17.83
N SER A 167 16.18 12.11 17.40
CA SER A 167 16.59 13.19 18.32
C SER A 167 15.52 13.47 19.37
N ALA A 168 14.25 13.51 18.97
CA ALA A 168 13.12 13.67 19.88
C ALA A 168 13.00 12.51 20.89
N LEU A 169 13.20 11.26 20.43
CA LEU A 169 13.20 10.09 21.32
C LEU A 169 14.39 10.09 22.28
N CYS A 170 15.58 10.43 21.81
CA CYS A 170 16.78 10.58 22.64
C CYS A 170 16.56 11.61 23.76
N GLY A 171 16.01 12.78 23.41
CA GLY A 171 15.64 13.81 24.39
C GLY A 171 14.58 13.34 25.39
N LYS A 172 13.55 12.64 24.91
CA LYS A 172 12.47 12.11 25.77
C LYS A 172 12.95 11.05 26.77
N PHE A 173 13.88 10.20 26.37
CA PHE A 173 14.33 9.07 27.19
C PHE A 173 15.71 9.27 27.83
N GLY A 174 16.39 10.40 27.57
CA GLY A 174 17.72 10.68 28.11
C GLY A 174 18.80 9.69 27.64
N LEU A 175 18.65 9.13 26.44
CA LEU A 175 19.56 8.11 25.91
C LEU A 175 20.39 8.65 24.75
N PRO A 176 21.66 8.23 24.60
CA PRO A 176 22.45 8.58 23.44
C PRO A 176 21.90 7.87 22.18
N PRO A 177 22.07 8.46 20.98
CA PRO A 177 21.55 7.93 19.72
C PRO A 177 21.87 6.45 19.46
N LYS A 178 23.12 6.02 19.73
CA LYS A 178 23.53 4.63 19.57
C LYS A 178 22.76 3.67 20.47
N ALA A 179 22.55 4.04 21.75
CA ALA A 179 21.77 3.22 22.68
C ALA A 179 20.29 3.16 22.29
N MET A 180 19.74 4.27 21.78
CA MET A 180 18.37 4.30 21.27
C MET A 180 18.22 3.39 20.05
N LEU A 181 19.17 3.46 19.11
CA LEU A 181 19.16 2.64 17.91
C LEU A 181 19.16 1.13 18.23
N ILE A 182 19.95 0.71 19.23
CA ILE A 182 19.98 -0.69 19.70
C ILE A 182 18.59 -1.18 20.13
N LYS A 183 17.75 -0.32 20.73
CA LYS A 183 16.38 -0.71 21.15
C LYS A 183 15.44 -0.96 19.98
N PHE A 184 15.67 -0.31 18.85
CA PHE A 184 14.82 -0.43 17.66
C PHE A 184 15.42 -1.36 16.60
N LYS A 185 16.66 -1.82 16.80
CA LYS A 185 17.33 -2.81 15.96
C LYS A 185 16.49 -4.08 15.83
N ARG A 186 16.28 -4.55 14.61
CA ARG A 186 15.67 -5.86 14.35
C ARG A 186 16.66 -6.73 13.59
N LEU A 187 16.64 -8.04 13.87
CA LEU A 187 17.44 -9.03 13.15
C LEU A 187 16.52 -9.89 12.30
N VAL A 188 16.75 -9.92 10.99
CA VAL A 188 15.97 -10.72 10.04
C VAL A 188 16.91 -11.34 9.01
N GLY A 189 16.95 -12.67 8.95
CA GLY A 189 17.75 -13.39 7.95
C GLY A 189 19.24 -13.05 7.98
N GLY A 190 19.81 -12.81 9.16
CA GLY A 190 21.22 -12.42 9.32
C GLY A 190 21.51 -10.93 9.04
N GLN A 191 20.50 -10.15 8.64
CA GLN A 191 20.63 -8.72 8.42
C GLN A 191 20.11 -7.92 9.61
N VAL A 192 20.70 -6.74 9.80
CA VAL A 192 20.24 -5.73 10.75
C VAL A 192 19.30 -4.78 10.04
N LEU A 193 18.08 -4.66 10.55
CA LEU A 193 17.11 -3.68 10.10
C LEU A 193 17.10 -2.49 11.05
N LEU A 194 17.28 -1.30 10.47
CA LEU A 194 17.17 -0.01 11.16
C LEU A 194 16.11 0.85 10.49
N PRO A 195 15.43 1.74 11.23
CA PRO A 195 14.50 2.68 10.62
C PRO A 195 15.21 3.56 9.57
N ALA A 196 14.68 3.57 8.35
CA ALA A 196 15.32 4.25 7.23
C ALA A 196 15.33 5.78 7.35
N ASP A 197 14.47 6.31 8.22
CA ASP A 197 14.36 7.72 8.58
C ASP A 197 15.37 8.16 9.66
N TRP A 198 16.13 7.22 10.24
CA TRP A 198 17.09 7.49 11.31
C TRP A 198 18.55 7.38 10.86
N ILE A 199 18.78 7.11 9.58
CA ILE A 199 20.11 6.82 9.05
C ILE A 199 20.34 7.59 7.76
N GLU A 200 21.58 7.99 7.51
CA GLU A 200 21.90 8.71 6.28
C GLU A 200 22.10 7.73 5.11
N GLU A 201 22.76 6.61 5.40
CA GLU A 201 23.17 5.60 4.43
C GLU A 201 22.00 4.75 3.92
N GLN A 202 22.12 4.33 2.66
CA GLN A 202 21.22 3.35 2.06
C GLN A 202 21.75 1.94 2.34
N GLY A 203 20.89 1.07 2.87
CA GLY A 203 21.24 -0.33 3.11
C GLY A 203 21.18 -1.21 1.85
N ASP A 204 21.63 -2.46 2.00
CA ASP A 204 21.65 -3.50 0.96
C ASP A 204 20.25 -3.78 0.39
N SER A 205 19.23 -3.67 1.24
CA SER A 205 17.84 -3.84 0.83
C SER A 205 16.90 -3.03 1.70
N MET A 206 15.68 -2.82 1.21
CA MET A 206 14.66 -2.06 1.90
C MET A 206 13.47 -2.93 2.26
N TRP A 207 12.95 -2.70 3.45
CA TRP A 207 11.84 -3.39 4.06
C TRP A 207 10.78 -2.39 4.47
N VAL A 208 9.57 -2.91 4.57
CA VAL A 208 8.38 -2.11 4.79
C VAL A 208 7.61 -2.71 5.95
N GLU A 209 7.35 -1.89 6.96
CA GLU A 209 6.52 -2.24 8.09
C GLU A 209 5.09 -1.72 7.90
N LEU A 210 4.16 -2.65 7.80
CA LEU A 210 2.73 -2.38 7.60
C LEU A 210 1.97 -2.27 8.93
N SER A 211 2.66 -2.41 10.06
CA SER A 211 2.10 -2.17 11.39
C SER A 211 1.69 -0.71 11.54
N GLY A 212 0.44 -0.45 11.94
CA GLY A 212 -0.07 0.92 12.16
C GLY A 212 -0.53 1.65 10.90
N VAL A 213 -0.28 1.11 9.71
CA VAL A 213 -0.82 1.65 8.46
C VAL A 213 -2.26 1.19 8.30
N PRO A 214 -3.22 2.10 8.03
CA PRO A 214 -4.57 1.68 7.71
C PRO A 214 -4.53 0.79 6.46
N PRO A 215 -5.07 -0.45 6.51
CA PRO A 215 -4.93 -1.40 5.40
C PRO A 215 -5.67 -0.95 4.13
N ARG A 216 -6.56 0.05 4.26
CA ARG A 216 -7.42 0.59 3.21
C ARG A 216 -7.60 2.08 3.47
N GLN A 217 -7.20 2.90 2.52
CA GLN A 217 -7.28 4.36 2.60
C GLN A 217 -8.08 4.87 1.41
N ALA A 218 -8.74 6.01 1.54
CA ALA A 218 -9.40 6.69 0.43
C ALA A 218 -9.05 8.17 0.49
N THR A 219 -8.80 8.78 -0.65
CA THR A 219 -8.41 10.18 -0.81
C THR A 219 -9.08 10.75 -2.05
N ARG A 220 -9.26 12.07 -2.09
CA ARG A 220 -9.78 12.79 -3.26
C ARG A 220 -8.71 12.96 -4.33
N ASP A 221 -7.44 12.85 -3.95
CA ASP A 221 -6.32 12.90 -4.89
C ASP A 221 -6.35 11.67 -5.80
N THR A 222 -6.64 11.88 -7.09
CA THR A 222 -6.52 10.86 -8.13
C THR A 222 -5.08 10.77 -8.69
N GLY A 223 -4.25 11.76 -8.37
CA GLY A 223 -2.82 11.88 -8.72
C GLY A 223 -1.89 11.27 -7.67
N ILE A 224 -2.34 10.28 -6.87
CA ILE A 224 -1.48 9.49 -5.98
C ILE A 224 -0.25 8.96 -6.74
N ALA A 225 -0.44 8.63 -8.02
CA ALA A 225 0.59 8.17 -8.93
C ALA A 225 1.65 9.23 -9.31
N SER A 226 1.32 10.51 -9.20
CA SER A 226 2.16 11.63 -9.63
C SER A 226 2.92 12.28 -8.46
N ARG A 227 2.54 11.98 -7.21
CA ARG A 227 3.03 12.66 -5.99
C ARG A 227 3.64 11.73 -4.94
N SER A 228 3.82 10.44 -5.24
CA SER A 228 4.28 9.44 -4.26
C SER A 228 5.76 9.49 -3.90
N ARG A 229 6.50 10.55 -4.26
CA ARG A 229 7.84 10.77 -3.73
C ARG A 229 7.71 11.30 -2.30
N LEU A 230 7.90 10.43 -1.33
CA LEU A 230 8.11 10.86 0.05
C LEU A 230 9.56 11.28 0.22
N THR A 231 9.85 12.56 0.08
CA THR A 231 11.13 13.10 0.54
C THR A 231 11.26 12.91 2.05
N ARG A 232 12.46 12.54 2.50
CA ARG A 232 12.86 12.54 3.92
C ARG A 232 12.59 13.90 4.55
#